data_AF-A0A0H3K2A8-F1
#
_entry.id   AF-A0A0H3K2A8-F1
#
_cell.length_a   1.000
_cell.length_b   1.000
_cell.length_c   1.000
_cell.angle_alpha   90.00
_cell.angle_beta   90.00
_cell.angle_gamma   90.00
#
_symmetry.space_group_name_H-M   'P 1'
#
loop_
_entity.id
_entity.type
_entity.pdbx_description
1 polymer ?
#
loop_
_entity_poly.entity_id
_entity_poly.type
_entity_poly.pdbx_seq_one_letter_code
_entity_poly.pdbx_strand_id
1 'polypeptide(L)'
;MAIVKHQSRFLCKIATIESDRSCLIAAMTAAAPTLSRRRLLLGLVSAGAGAGGFLFWRQSRSPLSSTDAVYPMQLSEAEWQQRLSPEAYAVLREAATERPFTSDLLAEKRVGQYCCAGCEQPLFESAAKYESGTGWPSFREAIAGSLGFQTDYKLVVPRTEYHCSRCGGHQGHVFNDGPAPTGKRFCNNGVAIAFVPAADQG
;
A
#
# COMPACT_ATOMS: atom_id res chain seq x y z
N MET A 1 -6.55 46.07 41.75
CA MET A 1 -5.81 46.09 43.04
C MET A 1 -5.35 44.66 43.31
N ALA A 2 -4.03 44.46 43.52
CA ALA A 2 -3.30 43.24 43.97
C ALA A 2 -3.51 41.94 43.15
N ILE A 3 -2.57 41.49 42.30
CA ILE A 3 -1.21 40.98 42.56
C ILE A 3 -1.21 39.74 43.46
N VAL A 4 -1.00 38.54 42.91
CA VAL A 4 0.05 37.60 43.36
C VAL A 4 0.59 36.80 42.17
N LYS A 5 1.85 37.07 41.82
CA LYS A 5 2.70 36.24 40.96
C LYS A 5 3.17 35.04 41.77
N HIS A 6 3.17 33.84 41.19
CA HIS A 6 4.02 32.76 41.68
C HIS A 6 4.92 32.22 40.56
N GLN A 7 6.20 32.45 40.80
CA GLN A 7 7.36 32.03 40.03
C GLN A 7 7.99 30.86 40.77
N SER A 8 8.35 29.79 40.08
CA SER A 8 9.46 28.89 40.46
C SER A 8 9.74 28.01 39.24
N ARG A 9 10.72 28.31 38.37
CA ARG A 9 12.17 28.11 38.53
C ARG A 9 12.52 26.77 39.19
N PHE A 10 12.79 25.76 38.36
CA PHE A 10 13.80 24.75 38.63
C PHE A 10 14.53 24.39 37.33
N LEU A 11 15.75 24.92 37.23
CA LEU A 11 16.82 24.48 36.33
C LEU A 11 17.46 23.22 36.93
N CYS A 12 17.75 22.20 36.14
CA CYS A 12 18.78 21.22 36.47
C CYS A 12 19.34 20.53 35.21
N LYS A 13 20.60 20.87 34.89
CA LYS A 13 21.71 20.05 34.36
C LYS A 13 21.42 19.20 33.09
N ILE A 14 21.91 19.59 31.91
CA ILE A 14 23.28 19.39 31.39
C ILE A 14 23.90 18.05 31.82
N ALA A 15 23.94 17.10 30.90
CA ALA A 15 24.91 16.01 30.86
C ALA A 15 25.32 15.78 29.41
N THR A 16 26.46 16.36 29.04
CA THR A 16 27.32 15.98 27.94
C THR A 16 27.90 14.60 28.20
N ILE A 17 27.80 13.67 27.24
CA ILE A 17 28.70 12.52 27.13
C ILE A 17 29.26 12.51 25.72
N GLU A 18 30.52 12.91 25.67
CA GLU A 18 31.51 12.75 24.61
C GLU A 18 32.10 11.33 24.69
N SER A 19 32.87 10.93 23.68
CA SER A 19 33.63 9.67 23.49
C SER A 19 32.95 8.70 22.51
N ASP A 20 33.56 8.24 21.42
CA ASP A 20 34.98 8.09 21.17
C ASP A 20 35.32 8.06 19.67
N ARG A 21 36.54 8.49 19.37
CA ARG A 21 37.18 8.46 18.05
C ARG A 21 37.85 7.11 17.85
N SER A 22 37.79 6.58 16.63
CA SER A 22 38.91 5.93 15.90
C SER A 22 38.33 5.32 14.61
N CYS A 23 38.59 5.90 13.44
CA CYS A 23 39.80 5.71 12.65
C CYS A 23 40.03 4.22 12.32
N LEU A 24 39.69 3.82 11.09
CA LEU A 24 40.58 3.02 10.25
C LEU A 24 40.08 3.04 8.81
N ILE A 25 40.90 3.68 7.99
CA ILE A 25 40.90 3.66 6.54
C ILE A 25 41.48 2.31 6.10
N ALA A 26 40.79 1.61 5.22
CA ALA A 26 41.36 0.59 4.33
C ALA A 26 40.51 0.59 3.05
N ALA A 27 40.96 1.30 2.02
CA ALA A 27 41.80 0.77 0.95
C ALA A 27 41.00 -0.09 -0.05
N MET A 28 40.79 0.53 -1.20
CA MET A 28 40.23 -0.01 -2.43
C MET A 28 41.05 -1.19 -2.95
N THR A 29 40.40 -2.28 -3.37
CA THR A 29 40.88 -3.12 -4.49
C THR A 29 39.69 -3.75 -5.20
N ALA A 30 39.42 -3.24 -6.39
CA ALA A 30 38.59 -3.90 -7.39
C ALA A 30 39.43 -4.98 -8.09
N ALA A 31 38.91 -6.19 -8.21
CA ALA A 31 39.42 -7.20 -9.13
C ALA A 31 38.23 -7.89 -9.81
N ALA A 32 37.96 -7.47 -11.04
CA ALA A 32 36.99 -8.12 -11.92
C ALA A 32 37.60 -9.43 -12.48
N PRO A 33 36.86 -10.55 -12.50
CA PRO A 33 37.30 -11.74 -13.21
C PRO A 33 37.15 -11.55 -14.73
N THR A 34 38.26 -11.75 -15.43
CA THR A 34 38.35 -11.75 -16.89
C THR A 34 37.67 -13.00 -17.46
N LEU A 35 36.52 -12.81 -18.10
CA LEU A 35 35.86 -13.86 -18.88
C LEU A 35 36.58 -14.03 -20.23
N SER A 36 37.49 -15.00 -20.28
CA SER A 36 38.15 -15.45 -21.50
C SER A 36 37.14 -16.11 -22.45
N ARG A 37 37.02 -15.53 -23.65
CA ARG A 37 36.37 -16.12 -24.82
C ARG A 37 37.12 -17.40 -25.21
N ARG A 38 36.55 -18.57 -24.93
CA ARG A 38 36.64 -19.81 -25.74
C ARG A 38 36.05 -20.98 -24.96
N ARG A 39 34.86 -21.41 -25.36
CA ARG A 39 34.45 -22.81 -25.51
C ARG A 39 33.00 -22.84 -26.02
N LEU A 40 32.90 -22.66 -27.32
CA LEU A 40 31.73 -23.04 -28.12
C LEU A 40 31.80 -24.58 -28.21
N LEU A 41 30.89 -25.28 -27.53
CA LEU A 41 30.64 -26.69 -27.78
C LEU A 41 29.19 -26.83 -28.21
N LEU A 42 29.01 -26.96 -29.53
CA LEU A 42 27.79 -27.45 -30.14
C LEU A 42 27.62 -28.93 -29.76
N GLY A 43 26.55 -29.24 -29.04
CA GLY A 43 26.02 -30.59 -28.91
C GLY A 43 24.68 -30.67 -29.61
N LEU A 44 24.67 -31.20 -30.84
CA LEU A 44 23.48 -31.64 -31.55
C LEU A 44 23.06 -33.00 -31.00
N VAL A 45 21.89 -33.10 -30.38
CA VAL A 45 21.19 -34.38 -30.19
C VAL A 45 19.84 -34.28 -30.86
N SER A 46 19.73 -35.00 -31.96
CA SER A 46 18.51 -35.30 -32.70
C SER A 46 17.67 -36.33 -31.94
N ALA A 47 16.45 -35.95 -31.60
CA ALA A 47 15.32 -36.84 -31.34
C ALA A 47 14.14 -36.20 -32.07
N GLY A 48 13.55 -36.77 -33.12
CA GLY A 48 12.99 -38.11 -33.20
C GLY A 48 11.49 -37.90 -33.47
N ALA A 49 11.07 -38.09 -34.71
CA ALA A 49 9.68 -37.96 -35.12
C ALA A 49 8.82 -39.08 -34.49
N GLY A 50 7.75 -38.70 -33.79
CA GLY A 50 6.72 -39.59 -33.28
C GLY A 50 5.36 -38.93 -33.42
N ALA A 51 4.54 -39.48 -34.32
CA ALA A 51 3.15 -39.12 -34.53
C ALA A 51 2.26 -39.69 -33.41
N GLY A 52 1.10 -39.06 -33.16
CA GLY A 52 0.00 -39.66 -32.40
C GLY A 52 -0.42 -38.82 -31.19
N GLY A 53 -1.53 -38.11 -31.33
CA GLY A 53 -2.03 -37.18 -30.33
C GLY A 53 -2.53 -37.85 -29.05
N PHE A 54 -2.51 -37.08 -27.96
CA PHE A 54 -3.44 -37.20 -26.86
C PHE A 54 -3.59 -35.81 -26.21
N LEU A 55 -4.81 -35.27 -26.33
CA LEU A 55 -5.53 -34.51 -25.31
C LEU A 55 -4.86 -33.27 -24.71
N PHE A 56 -5.44 -32.12 -25.06
CA PHE A 56 -5.67 -30.97 -24.18
C PHE A 56 -4.86 -31.00 -22.87
N TRP A 57 -3.65 -30.44 -22.92
CA TRP A 57 -3.03 -29.91 -21.72
C TRP A 57 -3.84 -28.68 -21.32
N ARG A 58 -5.04 -28.92 -20.75
CA ARG A 58 -5.79 -27.93 -20.01
C ARG A 58 -4.91 -27.64 -18.81
N GLN A 59 -4.11 -26.59 -18.95
CA GLN A 59 -3.33 -26.03 -17.88
C GLN A 59 -4.32 -25.73 -16.76
N SER A 60 -4.36 -26.61 -15.77
CA SER A 60 -5.06 -26.41 -14.52
C SER A 60 -4.43 -25.17 -13.92
N ARG A 61 -4.98 -23.99 -14.22
CA ARG A 61 -4.74 -22.81 -13.43
C ARG A 61 -5.34 -23.13 -12.08
N SER A 62 -4.50 -23.58 -11.15
CA SER A 62 -4.83 -23.49 -9.74
C SER A 62 -5.29 -22.06 -9.50
N PRO A 63 -6.50 -21.84 -8.95
CA PRO A 63 -6.81 -20.51 -8.46
C PRO A 63 -5.74 -20.20 -7.42
N LEU A 64 -4.91 -19.19 -7.70
CA LEU A 64 -4.04 -18.61 -6.70
C LEU A 64 -4.97 -18.00 -5.66
N SER A 65 -5.35 -18.80 -4.67
CA SER A 65 -6.00 -18.35 -3.46
C SER A 65 -5.00 -17.43 -2.78
N SER A 66 -5.29 -16.14 -2.80
CA SER A 66 -4.54 -15.10 -2.12
C SER A 66 -4.56 -15.40 -0.62
N THR A 67 -3.38 -15.71 -0.08
CA THR A 67 -2.93 -15.58 1.31
C THR A 67 -4.00 -15.71 2.41
N ASP A 68 -3.81 -16.70 3.29
CA ASP A 68 -4.60 -17.12 4.47
C ASP A 68 -4.86 -16.05 5.57
N ALA A 69 -5.05 -14.79 5.20
CA ALA A 69 -5.54 -13.77 6.11
C ALA A 69 -7.05 -13.96 6.29
N VAL A 70 -7.44 -14.48 7.45
CA VAL A 70 -8.84 -14.61 7.85
C VAL A 70 -9.37 -13.24 8.26
N TYR A 71 -10.06 -12.57 7.36
CA TYR A 71 -10.73 -11.30 7.65
C TYR A 71 -12.10 -11.54 8.31
N PRO A 72 -12.59 -10.60 9.15
CA PRO A 72 -13.91 -10.72 9.79
C PRO A 72 -15.07 -10.90 8.81
N MET A 73 -14.99 -10.31 7.62
CA MET A 73 -15.98 -10.47 6.56
C MET A 73 -15.45 -11.39 5.47
N GLN A 74 -16.15 -12.50 5.26
CA GLN A 74 -15.87 -13.47 4.21
C GLN A 74 -17.08 -13.60 3.30
N LEU A 75 -16.85 -13.43 2.00
CA LEU A 75 -17.81 -13.70 0.94
C LEU A 75 -17.10 -14.53 -0.13
N SER A 76 -17.89 -15.33 -0.84
CA SER A 76 -17.45 -16.01 -2.05
C SER A 76 -17.14 -15.02 -3.16
N GLU A 77 -16.37 -15.49 -4.13
CA GLU A 77 -16.00 -14.71 -5.31
C GLU A 77 -17.24 -14.24 -6.11
N ALA A 78 -18.24 -15.11 -6.26
CA ALA A 78 -19.49 -14.76 -6.92
C ALA A 78 -20.28 -13.67 -6.19
N GLU A 79 -20.32 -13.70 -4.85
CA GLU A 79 -20.96 -12.65 -4.06
C GLU A 79 -20.22 -11.31 -4.18
N TRP A 80 -18.88 -11.34 -4.26
CA TRP A 80 -18.09 -10.14 -4.52
C TRP A 80 -18.38 -9.53 -5.89
N GLN A 81 -18.43 -10.35 -6.94
CA GLN A 81 -18.75 -9.90 -8.30
C GLN A 81 -20.19 -9.34 -8.43
N GLN A 82 -21.13 -9.84 -7.61
CA GLN A 82 -22.48 -9.29 -7.55
C GLN A 82 -22.56 -7.97 -6.77
N ARG A 83 -21.74 -7.82 -5.73
CA ARG A 83 -21.75 -6.62 -4.87
C ARG A 83 -21.00 -5.44 -5.47
N LEU A 84 -19.90 -5.70 -6.18
CA LEU A 84 -18.96 -4.68 -6.64
C LEU A 84 -19.17 -4.34 -8.10
N SER A 85 -18.89 -3.09 -8.48
CA SER A 85 -18.68 -2.77 -9.89
C SER A 85 -17.44 -3.52 -10.41
N PRO A 86 -17.32 -3.77 -11.73
CA PRO A 86 -16.13 -4.40 -12.30
C PRO A 86 -14.81 -3.70 -11.91
N GLU A 87 -14.80 -2.38 -11.87
CA GLU A 87 -13.62 -1.57 -11.51
C GLU A 87 -13.28 -1.68 -10.03
N ALA A 88 -14.29 -1.60 -9.15
CA ALA A 88 -14.11 -1.77 -7.72
C ALA A 88 -13.66 -3.19 -7.39
N TYR A 89 -14.21 -4.19 -8.09
CA TYR A 89 -13.80 -5.59 -7.99
C TYR A 89 -12.32 -5.76 -8.37
N ALA A 90 -11.91 -5.26 -9.54
CA ALA A 90 -10.52 -5.33 -9.99
C ALA A 90 -9.55 -4.68 -8.99
N VAL A 91 -9.91 -3.53 -8.42
CA VAL A 91 -9.06 -2.87 -7.41
C VAL A 91 -9.08 -3.63 -6.09
N LEU A 92 -10.25 -3.85 -5.48
CA LEU A 92 -10.37 -4.40 -4.13
C LEU A 92 -9.93 -5.86 -4.05
N ARG A 93 -10.14 -6.66 -5.10
CA ARG A 93 -9.94 -8.12 -5.06
C ARG A 93 -8.73 -8.58 -5.87
N GLU A 94 -8.43 -7.90 -6.97
CA GLU A 94 -7.29 -8.26 -7.84
C GLU A 94 -6.08 -7.33 -7.66
N ALA A 95 -6.16 -6.39 -6.70
CA ALA A 95 -5.12 -5.41 -6.41
C ALA A 95 -4.66 -4.63 -7.65
N ALA A 96 -5.63 -4.30 -8.52
CA ALA A 96 -5.45 -3.34 -9.61
C ALA A 96 -5.29 -1.91 -9.07
N THR A 97 -4.96 -0.98 -9.95
CA THR A 97 -4.88 0.45 -9.64
C THR A 97 -5.66 1.22 -10.68
N GLU A 98 -6.59 2.08 -10.25
CA GLU A 98 -7.33 2.95 -11.16
C GLU A 98 -6.39 3.95 -11.83
N ARG A 99 -6.79 4.49 -12.99
CA ARG A 99 -6.00 5.52 -13.66
C ARG A 99 -6.00 6.81 -12.81
N PRO A 100 -4.90 7.58 -12.80
CA PRO A 100 -4.89 8.85 -12.09
C PRO A 100 -5.90 9.82 -12.70
N PHE A 101 -6.45 10.70 -11.87
CA PHE A 101 -7.38 11.78 -12.23
C PHE A 101 -8.77 11.33 -12.71
N THR A 102 -9.16 10.07 -12.47
CA THR A 102 -10.47 9.56 -12.92
C THR A 102 -11.54 9.52 -11.85
N SER A 103 -11.20 9.64 -10.56
CA SER A 103 -12.18 9.56 -9.49
C SER A 103 -12.84 10.92 -9.22
N ASP A 104 -14.18 10.93 -9.17
CA ASP A 104 -14.96 12.11 -8.72
C ASP A 104 -14.63 12.51 -7.26
N LEU A 105 -14.14 11.57 -6.45
CA LEU A 105 -13.76 11.82 -5.06
C LEU A 105 -12.52 12.71 -4.93
N LEU A 106 -11.81 12.98 -6.02
CA LEU A 106 -10.77 14.01 -6.03
C LEU A 106 -11.35 15.38 -5.66
N ALA A 107 -12.50 15.74 -6.22
CA ALA A 107 -13.16 17.02 -5.97
C ALA A 107 -14.06 17.02 -4.71
N GLU A 108 -14.25 15.88 -4.05
CA GLU A 108 -15.09 15.79 -2.85
C GLU A 108 -14.47 16.53 -1.66
N LYS A 109 -15.26 17.40 -1.02
CA LYS A 109 -14.88 18.31 0.07
C LYS A 109 -15.89 18.39 1.21
N ARG A 110 -17.04 17.73 1.08
CA ARG A 110 -18.09 17.75 2.11
C ARG A 110 -17.58 17.10 3.41
N VAL A 111 -18.23 17.44 4.51
CA VAL A 111 -17.99 16.78 5.80
C VAL A 111 -18.62 15.39 5.77
N GLY A 112 -17.86 14.37 6.16
CA GLY A 112 -18.31 12.98 6.11
C GLY A 112 -17.17 11.98 6.23
N GLN A 113 -17.44 10.74 5.85
CA GLN A 113 -16.50 9.62 5.93
C GLN A 113 -16.29 8.98 4.57
N TYR A 114 -15.10 8.45 4.35
CA TYR A 114 -14.77 7.59 3.23
C TYR A 114 -14.75 6.15 3.72
N CYS A 115 -15.71 5.37 3.24
CA CYS A 115 -15.92 3.99 3.63
C CYS A 115 -15.42 3.04 2.55
N CYS A 116 -14.95 1.85 2.91
CA CYS A 116 -14.59 0.80 1.96
C CYS A 116 -15.79 0.49 1.05
N ALA A 117 -15.63 0.61 -0.26
CA ALA A 117 -16.71 0.32 -1.22
C ALA A 117 -17.14 -1.15 -1.18
N GLY A 118 -16.26 -2.05 -0.74
CA GLY A 118 -16.57 -3.47 -0.62
C GLY A 118 -17.38 -3.84 0.60
N CYS A 119 -17.10 -3.27 1.77
CA CYS A 119 -17.81 -3.71 2.98
C CYS A 119 -18.56 -2.61 3.70
N GLU A 120 -18.32 -1.33 3.41
CA GLU A 120 -18.84 -0.14 4.11
C GLU A 120 -18.17 0.14 5.46
N GLN A 121 -16.95 -0.36 5.70
CA GLN A 121 -16.19 0.02 6.91
C GLN A 121 -15.66 1.45 6.73
N PRO A 122 -15.87 2.38 7.68
CA PRO A 122 -15.23 3.69 7.65
C PRO A 122 -13.70 3.53 7.69
N LEU A 123 -13.02 4.13 6.70
CA LEU A 123 -11.56 4.07 6.58
C LEU A 123 -10.92 5.42 6.92
N PHE A 124 -11.52 6.52 6.46
CA PHE A 124 -10.97 7.87 6.60
C PHE A 124 -12.08 8.88 6.94
N GLU A 125 -11.74 9.86 7.76
CA GLU A 125 -12.55 11.07 7.97
C GLU A 125 -12.25 12.10 6.86
N SER A 126 -13.24 12.88 6.44
CA SER A 126 -12.99 13.90 5.42
C SER A 126 -12.02 15.00 5.86
N ALA A 127 -11.92 15.26 7.16
CA ALA A 127 -10.91 16.14 7.76
C ALA A 127 -9.45 15.64 7.58
N ALA A 128 -9.26 14.37 7.24
CA ALA A 128 -7.95 13.81 6.90
C ALA A 128 -7.60 13.95 5.41
N LYS A 129 -8.58 14.25 4.54
CA LYS A 129 -8.34 14.38 3.11
C LYS A 129 -7.59 15.67 2.80
N TYR A 130 -6.67 15.60 1.84
CA TYR A 130 -5.96 16.78 1.32
C TYR A 130 -5.61 16.60 -0.16
N GLU A 131 -5.26 17.71 -0.81
CA GLU A 131 -4.86 17.72 -2.23
C GLU A 131 -3.36 17.47 -2.37
N SER A 132 -3.01 16.24 -2.73
CA SER A 132 -1.62 15.82 -2.94
C SER A 132 -1.09 16.08 -4.35
N GLY A 133 -1.99 16.29 -5.32
CA GLY A 133 -1.65 16.40 -6.75
C GLY A 133 -1.26 15.08 -7.42
N THR A 134 -1.41 13.93 -6.74
CA THR A 134 -0.97 12.63 -7.28
C THR A 134 -1.91 12.04 -8.32
N GLY A 135 -3.16 12.51 -8.36
CA GLY A 135 -4.23 11.95 -9.18
C GLY A 135 -5.11 10.93 -8.48
N TRP A 136 -4.89 10.66 -7.18
CA TRP A 136 -5.72 9.78 -6.37
C TRP A 136 -6.11 10.44 -5.05
N PRO A 137 -7.32 10.15 -4.49
CA PRO A 137 -7.70 10.59 -3.16
C PRO A 137 -6.60 10.31 -2.13
N SER A 138 -6.22 11.34 -1.38
CA SER A 138 -5.09 11.29 -0.46
C SER A 138 -5.49 11.73 0.94
N PHE A 139 -5.07 10.95 1.93
CA PHE A 139 -5.39 11.19 3.34
C PHE A 139 -4.12 11.22 4.18
N ARG A 140 -4.11 12.06 5.23
CA ARG A 140 -2.94 12.19 6.13
C ARG A 140 -2.94 11.17 7.28
N GLU A 141 -4.09 10.59 7.59
CA GLU A 141 -4.29 9.58 8.62
C GLU A 141 -5.54 8.75 8.34
N ALA A 142 -5.57 7.51 8.82
CA ALA A 142 -6.72 6.61 8.76
C ALA A 142 -7.42 6.53 10.12
N ILE A 143 -8.69 6.11 10.12
CA ILE A 143 -9.41 5.76 11.33
C ILE A 143 -8.69 4.59 12.02
N ALA A 144 -8.44 4.69 13.33
CA ALA A 144 -7.65 3.70 14.05
C ALA A 144 -8.28 2.29 13.94
N GLY A 145 -7.47 1.29 13.57
CA GLY A 145 -7.90 -0.10 13.40
C GLY A 145 -8.69 -0.39 12.11
N SER A 146 -8.88 0.59 11.21
CA SER A 146 -9.62 0.37 9.96
C SER A 146 -8.81 -0.30 8.85
N LEU A 147 -7.47 -0.31 8.97
CA LEU A 147 -6.55 -0.80 7.94
C LEU A 147 -5.61 -1.89 8.46
N GLY A 148 -5.29 -2.86 7.59
CA GLY A 148 -4.11 -3.72 7.69
C GLY A 148 -3.04 -3.28 6.67
N PHE A 149 -1.80 -3.75 6.86
CA PHE A 149 -0.65 -3.36 6.03
C PHE A 149 0.15 -4.58 5.58
N GLN A 150 0.63 -4.56 4.34
CA GLN A 150 1.53 -5.58 3.78
C GLN A 150 2.63 -4.93 2.95
N THR A 151 3.78 -5.60 2.85
CA THR A 151 4.87 -5.16 1.99
C THR A 151 4.60 -5.60 0.55
N ASP A 152 4.64 -4.66 -0.39
CA ASP A 152 4.46 -4.86 -1.82
C ASP A 152 5.80 -4.79 -2.56
N TYR A 153 6.16 -5.89 -3.22
CA TYR A 153 7.39 -6.07 -3.99
C TYR A 153 7.21 -5.97 -5.51
N LYS A 154 6.07 -5.46 -6.01
CA LYS A 154 5.79 -5.31 -7.45
C LYS A 154 6.74 -4.31 -8.16
N LEU A 155 7.45 -3.47 -7.43
CA LEU A 155 8.40 -2.47 -7.96
C LEU A 155 9.81 -2.69 -7.40
N VAL A 156 10.82 -2.05 -8.03
CA VAL A 156 12.23 -2.10 -7.60
C VAL A 156 12.41 -1.64 -6.14
N VAL A 157 11.61 -0.68 -5.70
CA VAL A 157 11.57 -0.22 -4.32
C VAL A 157 10.30 -0.77 -3.65
N PRO A 158 10.42 -1.49 -2.52
CA PRO A 158 9.27 -1.97 -1.78
C PRO A 158 8.34 -0.84 -1.37
N ARG A 159 7.03 -1.05 -1.54
CA ARG A 159 6.00 -0.13 -1.04
C ARG A 159 5.24 -0.79 0.10
N THR A 160 4.54 0.02 0.90
CA THR A 160 3.62 -0.50 1.92
C THR A 160 2.21 -0.40 1.38
N GLU A 161 1.65 -1.55 1.02
CA GLU A 161 0.23 -1.70 0.70
C GLU A 161 -0.61 -1.59 1.97
N TYR A 162 -1.81 -1.07 1.84
CA TYR A 162 -2.82 -1.18 2.88
C TYR A 162 -4.16 -1.65 2.32
N HIS A 163 -4.86 -2.43 3.15
CA HIS A 163 -6.15 -3.05 2.84
C HIS A 163 -7.14 -2.83 3.98
N CYS A 164 -8.43 -2.95 3.67
CA CYS A 164 -9.50 -2.88 4.65
C CYS A 164 -9.36 -3.99 5.70
N SER A 165 -9.34 -3.65 6.99
CA SER A 165 -9.17 -4.64 8.06
C SER A 165 -10.35 -5.60 8.20
N ARG A 166 -11.56 -5.21 7.76
CA ARG A 166 -12.76 -6.06 7.84
C ARG A 166 -12.90 -7.05 6.70
N CYS A 167 -12.61 -6.68 5.45
CA CYS A 167 -12.86 -7.54 4.28
C CYS A 167 -11.61 -7.90 3.47
N GLY A 168 -10.45 -7.36 3.84
CA GLY A 168 -9.19 -7.58 3.12
C GLY A 168 -9.11 -6.91 1.76
N GLY A 169 -10.08 -6.07 1.39
CA GLY A 169 -10.08 -5.40 0.10
C GLY A 169 -8.91 -4.43 -0.03
N HIS A 170 -8.09 -4.60 -1.07
CA HIS A 170 -6.97 -3.72 -1.41
C HIS A 170 -7.45 -2.27 -1.60
N GLN A 171 -6.77 -1.31 -0.97
CA GLN A 171 -7.16 0.09 -1.01
C GLN A 171 -6.14 0.95 -1.76
N GLY A 172 -4.86 0.79 -1.43
CA GLY A 172 -3.78 1.58 -2.03
C GLY A 172 -2.47 1.42 -1.28
N HIS A 173 -1.68 2.49 -1.25
CA HIS A 173 -0.34 2.49 -0.64
C HIS A 173 -0.11 3.70 0.26
N VAL A 174 0.63 3.48 1.34
CA VAL A 174 1.04 4.53 2.27
C VAL A 174 2.50 4.95 1.99
N PHE A 175 2.72 6.26 1.97
CA PHE A 175 4.01 6.89 1.71
C PHE A 175 4.41 7.83 2.86
N ASN A 176 5.70 8.19 2.93
CA ASN A 176 6.29 9.06 3.97
C ASN A 176 6.49 10.51 3.49
N ASP A 177 5.73 10.94 2.49
CA ASP A 177 5.80 12.26 1.86
C ASP A 177 4.51 13.07 2.07
N GLY A 178 3.79 12.76 3.15
CA GLY A 178 2.57 13.48 3.53
C GLY A 178 2.84 14.77 4.31
N PRO A 179 1.79 15.56 4.55
CA PRO A 179 1.89 16.77 5.36
C PRO A 179 2.15 16.46 6.84
N ALA A 180 2.61 17.47 7.58
CA ALA A 180 2.61 17.44 9.04
C ALA A 180 1.16 17.24 9.59
N PRO A 181 0.99 16.64 10.78
CA PRO A 181 2.04 16.18 11.69
C PRO A 181 2.52 14.75 11.42
N THR A 182 1.77 13.95 10.66
CA THR A 182 2.06 12.51 10.51
C THR A 182 3.20 12.25 9.53
N GLY A 183 3.38 13.13 8.53
CA GLY A 183 4.27 12.88 7.40
C GLY A 183 3.79 11.73 6.51
N LYS A 184 2.58 11.21 6.72
CA LYS A 184 2.04 10.06 5.99
C LYS A 184 1.07 10.50 4.90
N ARG A 185 1.16 9.86 3.74
CA ARG A 185 0.18 9.98 2.65
C ARG A 185 -0.42 8.62 2.36
N PHE A 186 -1.68 8.43 2.72
CA PHE A 186 -2.50 7.29 2.33
C PHE A 186 -3.10 7.60 0.95
N CYS A 187 -2.54 7.02 -0.09
CA CYS A 187 -2.95 7.22 -1.47
C CYS A 187 -3.93 6.12 -1.87
N ASN A 188 -5.22 6.45 -1.95
CA ASN A 188 -6.30 5.49 -2.12
C ASN A 188 -6.81 5.47 -3.55
N ASN A 189 -7.15 4.30 -4.07
CA ASN A 189 -7.99 4.22 -5.27
C ASN A 189 -9.38 4.79 -4.94
N GLY A 190 -9.90 5.70 -5.75
CA GLY A 190 -11.23 6.27 -5.61
C GLY A 190 -12.33 5.23 -5.75
N VAL A 191 -12.26 4.32 -6.72
CA VAL A 191 -13.24 3.22 -6.88
C VAL A 191 -13.26 2.21 -5.72
N ALA A 192 -12.25 2.23 -4.84
CA ALA A 192 -12.18 1.37 -3.66
C ALA A 192 -12.91 1.94 -2.43
N ILE A 193 -13.35 3.20 -2.50
CA ILE A 193 -14.03 3.91 -1.40
C ILE A 193 -15.33 4.57 -1.87
N ALA A 194 -16.27 4.70 -0.96
CA ALA A 194 -17.51 5.45 -1.13
C ALA A 194 -17.54 6.59 -0.10
N PHE A 195 -18.00 7.77 -0.50
CA PHE A 195 -18.18 8.89 0.42
C PHE A 195 -19.59 8.88 1.03
N VAL A 196 -19.66 8.95 2.35
CA VAL A 196 -20.89 9.07 3.13
C VAL A 196 -20.89 10.45 3.80
N PRO A 197 -21.77 11.38 3.40
CA PRO A 197 -21.84 12.69 4.04
C PRO A 197 -22.28 12.54 5.51
N ALA A 198 -21.74 13.40 6.37
CA ALA A 198 -22.24 13.53 7.73
C ALA A 198 -23.72 13.95 7.68
N ALA A 199 -24.56 13.40 8.56
CA ALA A 199 -25.93 13.87 8.67
C ALA A 199 -25.93 15.36 9.05
N ASP A 200 -26.69 16.17 8.31
CA ASP A 200 -26.87 17.58 8.61
C ASP A 200 -27.44 17.70 10.03
N GLN A 201 -26.62 18.14 10.98
CA GLN A 201 -27.09 18.59 12.28
C GLN A 201 -27.65 20.00 12.06
N GLY A 202 -28.86 20.07 11.51
CA GLY A 202 -29.62 21.31 11.31
C GLY A 202 -29.88 22.06 12.61
#